data_AF-A0A946V788-F1
#
_entry.id   AF-A0A946V788-F1
#
_cell.length_a   1.000
_cell.length_b   1.000
_cell.length_c   1.000
_cell.angle_alpha   90.00
_cell.angle_beta   90.00
_cell.angle_gamma   90.00
#
_symmetry.space_group_name_H-M   'P 1'
#
loop_
_entity.id
_entity.type
_entity.pdbx_description
1 polymer ?
#
loop_
_entity_poly.entity_id
_entity_poly.type
_entity_poly.pdbx_seq_one_letter_code
_entity_poly.pdbx_strand_id
1 'polypeptide(L)'
;MATIHPTPREIEVRQMLAMLFGNDLTISEIEAIPTDGDSGNVAAVFISDDDNPVTACVCDMKFAAFAGAALTRIPVGGAEDAAESGELTENMIGNLSEVMNICSRLFMSGNSPHLRLDKLYAKLA
;
A
#
# COMPACT_ATOMS: atom_id res chain seq x y z
N MET A 1 5.61 7.00 25.86
CA MET A 1 6.92 6.56 25.32
C MET A 1 6.73 6.51 23.82
N ALA A 2 7.44 7.32 23.04
CA ALA A 2 7.16 7.43 21.59
C ALA A 2 7.48 6.09 20.92
N THR A 3 6.46 5.44 20.40
CA THR A 3 6.60 4.17 19.69
C THR A 3 7.40 4.44 18.42
N ILE A 4 8.62 3.90 18.34
CA ILE A 4 9.52 4.12 17.21
C ILE A 4 9.10 3.17 16.09
N HIS A 5 8.20 3.63 15.23
CA HIS A 5 7.95 2.98 13.94
C HIS A 5 8.98 3.50 12.94
N PRO A 6 9.85 2.65 12.38
CA PRO A 6 10.89 3.09 11.47
C PRO A 6 10.30 3.53 10.13
N THR A 7 10.91 4.53 9.52
CA THR A 7 10.75 4.75 8.07
C THR A 7 11.47 3.60 7.34
N PRO A 8 10.77 2.84 6.48
CA PRO A 8 11.37 1.71 5.78
C PRO A 8 12.53 2.16 4.88
N ARG A 9 13.59 1.36 4.82
CA ARG A 9 14.72 1.56 3.91
C ARG A 9 14.41 0.98 2.53
N GLU A 10 15.07 1.48 1.49
CA GLU A 10 14.91 1.01 0.10
C GLU A 10 15.00 -0.53 0.00
N ILE A 11 15.97 -1.14 0.67
CA ILE A 11 16.16 -2.59 0.63
C ILE A 11 15.02 -3.37 1.28
N GLU A 12 14.39 -2.83 2.32
CA GLU A 12 13.25 -3.46 3.01
C GLU A 12 12.01 -3.39 2.13
N VAL A 13 11.77 -2.23 1.50
CA VAL A 13 10.69 -2.05 0.51
C VAL A 13 10.89 -3.00 -0.68
N ARG A 14 12.10 -3.06 -1.23
CA ARG A 14 12.46 -3.98 -2.32
C ARG A 14 12.18 -5.42 -1.96
N GLN A 15 12.65 -5.87 -0.80
CA GLN A 15 12.44 -7.25 -0.33
C GLN A 15 10.96 -7.57 -0.16
N MET A 16 10.19 -6.65 0.42
CA MET A 16 8.75 -6.82 0.61
C MET A 16 8.01 -6.94 -0.72
N LEU A 17 8.23 -5.99 -1.63
CA LEU A 17 7.57 -5.99 -2.93
C LEU A 17 8.04 -7.15 -3.82
N ALA A 18 9.29 -7.60 -3.68
CA ALA A 18 9.79 -8.74 -4.44
C ALA A 18 9.11 -10.06 -4.05
N MET A 19 8.70 -10.22 -2.78
CA MET A 19 7.89 -11.37 -2.36
C MET A 19 6.51 -11.38 -3.01
N LEU A 20 5.97 -10.21 -3.38
CA LEU A 20 4.64 -10.07 -3.95
C LEU A 20 4.65 -10.12 -5.49
N PHE A 21 5.61 -9.43 -6.11
CA PHE A 21 5.62 -9.16 -7.55
C PHE A 21 6.83 -9.74 -8.29
N GLY A 22 7.77 -10.34 -7.58
CA GLY A 22 9.02 -10.87 -8.15
C GLY A 22 10.17 -9.88 -8.12
N ASN A 23 11.35 -10.32 -8.58
CA ASN A 23 12.62 -9.60 -8.34
C ASN A 23 12.90 -8.43 -9.31
N ASP A 24 12.13 -8.29 -10.38
CA ASP A 24 12.35 -7.25 -11.39
C ASP A 24 11.71 -5.93 -10.96
N LEU A 25 12.35 -5.27 -9.99
CA LEU A 25 11.85 -4.05 -9.36
C LEU A 25 12.92 -2.95 -9.37
N THR A 26 12.49 -1.72 -9.59
CA THR A 26 13.28 -0.52 -9.35
C THR A 26 12.65 0.26 -8.22
N ILE A 27 13.42 0.55 -7.17
CA ILE A 27 12.98 1.36 -6.04
C ILE A 27 13.84 2.62 -6.04
N SER A 28 13.19 3.77 -5.90
CA SER A 28 13.83 5.06 -5.83
C SER A 28 13.08 5.93 -4.82
N GLU A 29 13.81 6.82 -4.15
CA GLU A 29 13.20 7.86 -3.34
C GLU A 29 12.50 8.88 -4.24
N ILE A 30 11.31 9.32 -3.83
CA ILE A 30 10.49 10.30 -4.54
C ILE A 30 10.05 11.39 -3.57
N GLU A 31 9.59 12.52 -4.11
CA GLU A 31 8.85 13.50 -3.33
C GLU A 31 7.54 12.89 -2.78
N ALA A 32 7.07 13.42 -1.65
CA ALA A 32 5.86 12.94 -1.01
C ALA A 32 4.66 13.02 -1.98
N ILE A 33 3.92 11.92 -2.08
CA ILE A 33 2.69 11.89 -2.86
C ILE A 33 1.65 12.81 -2.18
N PRO A 34 1.03 13.75 -2.90
CA PRO A 34 -0.01 14.60 -2.36
C PRO A 34 -1.16 13.78 -1.77
N THR A 35 -1.60 14.19 -0.59
CA THR A 35 -2.75 13.58 0.13
C THR A 35 -3.91 14.55 0.27
N ASP A 36 -3.75 15.77 -0.24
CA ASP A 36 -4.72 16.84 -0.28
C ASP A 36 -5.43 16.93 -1.64
N GLY A 37 -6.68 17.38 -1.60
CA GLY A 37 -7.55 17.50 -2.78
C GLY A 37 -7.98 16.15 -3.38
N ASP A 38 -8.70 16.22 -4.52
CA ASP A 38 -9.12 15.06 -5.32
C ASP A 38 -7.95 14.49 -6.12
N SER A 39 -6.89 14.10 -5.40
CA SER A 39 -5.66 13.54 -5.94
C SER A 39 -5.90 12.19 -6.63
N GLY A 40 -6.99 11.50 -6.28
CA GLY A 40 -7.30 10.17 -6.81
C GLY A 40 -6.37 9.08 -6.28
N ASN A 41 -5.49 9.40 -5.32
CA ASN A 41 -4.54 8.46 -4.75
C ASN A 41 -5.23 7.51 -3.77
N VAL A 42 -4.58 6.38 -3.50
CA VAL A 42 -5.07 5.37 -2.55
C VAL A 42 -4.26 5.48 -1.27
N ALA A 43 -4.94 5.43 -0.12
CA ALA A 43 -4.29 5.45 1.19
C ALA A 43 -4.68 4.25 2.05
N ALA A 44 -3.69 3.60 2.65
CA ALA A 44 -3.84 2.55 3.64
C ALA A 44 -3.48 3.09 5.02
N VAL A 45 -4.39 2.98 5.99
CA VAL A 45 -4.15 3.39 7.39
C VAL A 45 -3.85 2.15 8.23
N PHE A 46 -2.74 2.19 8.96
CA PHE A 46 -2.32 1.13 9.87
C PHE A 46 -2.54 1.51 11.32
N ILE A 47 -3.10 0.57 12.09
CA ILE A 47 -3.42 0.74 13.51
C ILE A 47 -2.64 -0.27 14.35
N SER A 48 -2.41 0.07 15.61
CA SER A 48 -1.85 -0.85 16.62
C SER A 48 -2.90 -1.84 17.13
N ASP A 49 -2.47 -2.78 17.99
CA ASP A 49 -3.37 -3.72 18.68
C ASP A 49 -4.40 -3.04 19.60
N ASP A 50 -4.17 -1.76 19.97
CA ASP A 50 -5.10 -0.94 20.74
C ASP A 50 -6.05 -0.11 19.85
N ASP A 51 -6.15 -0.46 18.56
CA ASP A 51 -6.95 0.22 17.53
C ASP A 51 -6.60 1.71 17.31
N ASN A 52 -5.41 2.15 17.72
CA ASN A 52 -4.95 3.52 17.52
C ASN A 52 -4.25 3.67 16.16
N PRO A 53 -4.58 4.68 15.33
CA PRO A 53 -3.83 4.99 14.10
C PRO A 53 -2.37 5.32 14.39
N VAL A 54 -1.47 4.69 13.63
CA VAL A 54 -0.02 4.83 13.81
C VAL A 54 0.63 5.49 12.60
N THR A 55 0.36 4.97 11.40
CA THR A 55 0.98 5.44 10.16
C THR A 55 0.10 5.12 8.96
N ALA A 56 0.42 5.70 7.81
CA ALA A 56 -0.28 5.45 6.56
C ALA A 56 0.71 5.22 5.40
N CYS A 57 0.27 4.46 4.41
CA CYS A 57 0.97 4.32 3.13
C CYS A 57 0.07 4.83 2.02
N VAL A 58 0.65 5.60 1.09
CA VAL A 58 -0.06 6.19 -0.04
C VAL A 58 0.57 5.65 -1.31
N CYS A 59 -0.26 5.26 -2.27
CA CYS A 59 0.18 4.92 -3.61
C CYS A 59 -0.70 5.61 -4.65
N ASP A 60 -0.15 5.80 -5.84
CA ASP A 60 -0.95 6.27 -6.96
C ASP A 60 -1.95 5.20 -7.42
N MET A 61 -2.94 5.64 -8.20
CA MET A 61 -3.99 4.78 -8.72
C MET A 61 -3.47 3.68 -9.66
N LYS A 62 -2.38 3.95 -10.40
CA LYS A 62 -1.79 2.96 -11.32
C LYS A 62 -1.23 1.80 -10.53
N PHE A 63 -0.38 2.08 -9.54
CA PHE A 63 0.16 1.06 -8.65
C PHE A 63 -0.97 0.29 -7.98
N ALA A 64 -1.99 0.97 -7.46
CA ALA A 64 -3.13 0.35 -6.81
C ALA A 64 -3.85 -0.67 -7.73
N ALA A 65 -4.12 -0.28 -8.99
CA ALA A 65 -4.77 -1.14 -9.97
C ALA A 65 -3.94 -2.38 -10.32
N PHE A 66 -2.65 -2.20 -10.64
CA PHE A 66 -1.77 -3.32 -11.00
C PHE A 66 -1.46 -4.24 -9.81
N ALA A 67 -1.22 -3.68 -8.62
CA ALA A 67 -0.99 -4.45 -7.40
C ALA A 67 -2.25 -5.25 -7.00
N GLY A 68 -3.42 -4.61 -7.06
CA GLY A 68 -4.71 -5.26 -6.81
C GLY A 68 -5.03 -6.33 -7.85
N ALA A 69 -4.61 -6.17 -9.11
CA ALA A 69 -4.79 -7.18 -10.15
C ALA A 69 -3.86 -8.39 -9.99
N ALA A 70 -2.62 -8.16 -9.57
CA ALA A 70 -1.56 -9.17 -9.57
C ALA A 70 -1.86 -10.37 -8.64
N LEU A 71 -2.39 -10.13 -7.44
CA LEU A 71 -2.61 -11.20 -6.45
C LEU A 71 -3.55 -12.30 -6.96
N THR A 72 -4.65 -11.92 -7.61
CA THR A 72 -5.63 -12.88 -8.14
C THR A 72 -5.49 -13.12 -9.64
N ARG A 73 -4.38 -12.68 -10.25
CA ARG A 73 -4.07 -12.85 -11.68
C ARG A 73 -5.19 -12.31 -12.59
N ILE A 74 -5.72 -11.13 -12.26
CA ILE A 74 -6.62 -10.41 -13.17
C ILE A 74 -5.83 -10.11 -14.46
N PRO A 75 -6.42 -10.30 -15.66
CA PRO A 75 -5.76 -9.96 -16.92
C PRO A 75 -5.28 -8.51 -16.94
N VAL A 76 -4.15 -8.27 -17.61
CA VAL A 76 -3.51 -6.94 -17.66
C VAL A 76 -4.45 -5.83 -18.14
N GLY A 77 -5.30 -6.11 -19.15
CA GLY A 77 -6.27 -5.13 -19.64
C GLY A 77 -7.26 -4.66 -18.59
N GLY A 78 -7.65 -5.54 -17.65
CA GLY A 78 -8.52 -5.13 -16.54
C GLY A 78 -7.80 -4.19 -15.55
N ALA A 79 -6.50 -4.38 -15.35
CA ALA A 79 -5.69 -3.47 -14.53
C ALA A 79 -5.48 -2.11 -15.24
N GLU A 80 -5.27 -2.12 -16.55
CA GLU A 80 -5.16 -0.91 -17.38
C GLU A 80 -6.46 -0.10 -17.35
N ASP A 81 -7.61 -0.75 -17.56
CA ASP A 81 -8.93 -0.10 -17.50
C ASP A 81 -9.18 0.58 -16.15
N ALA A 82 -8.83 -0.10 -15.04
CA ALA A 82 -8.97 0.45 -13.68
C ALA A 82 -8.02 1.64 -13.44
N ALA A 83 -6.78 1.55 -13.94
CA ALA A 83 -5.80 2.62 -13.84
C ALA A 83 -6.18 3.87 -14.65
N GLU A 84 -6.81 3.69 -15.81
CA GLU A 84 -7.26 4.79 -16.68
C GLU A 84 -8.55 5.45 -16.19
N SER A 85 -9.52 4.64 -15.76
CA SER A 85 -10.80 5.13 -15.22
C SER A 85 -10.66 5.74 -13.82
N GLY A 86 -9.65 5.33 -13.06
CA GLY A 86 -9.49 5.69 -11.66
C GLY A 86 -10.46 4.96 -10.72
N GLU A 87 -11.03 3.84 -11.17
CA GLU A 87 -11.98 3.04 -10.41
C GLU A 87 -11.46 1.61 -10.21
N LEU A 88 -11.29 1.23 -8.95
CA LEU A 88 -10.90 -0.13 -8.58
C LEU A 88 -12.15 -0.99 -8.37
N THR A 89 -12.14 -2.21 -8.90
CA THR A 89 -13.17 -3.20 -8.60
C THR A 89 -13.08 -3.67 -7.15
N GLU A 90 -14.17 -4.20 -6.58
CA GLU A 90 -14.17 -4.74 -5.21
C GLU A 90 -13.08 -5.81 -5.00
N ASN A 91 -12.85 -6.67 -6.01
CA ASN A 91 -11.78 -7.66 -5.96
C ASN A 91 -10.40 -7.01 -5.88
N MET A 92 -10.14 -5.96 -6.68
CA MET A 92 -8.88 -5.22 -6.63
C MET A 92 -8.68 -4.51 -5.30
N ILE A 93 -9.74 -3.93 -4.72
CA ILE A 93 -9.71 -3.28 -3.40
C ILE A 93 -9.38 -4.31 -2.31
N GLY A 94 -10.01 -5.49 -2.34
CA GLY A 94 -9.73 -6.59 -1.42
C GLY A 94 -8.28 -7.05 -1.52
N ASN A 95 -7.81 -7.31 -2.73
CA ASN A 95 -6.43 -7.71 -2.99
C ASN A 95 -5.42 -6.64 -2.55
N LEU A 96 -5.67 -5.38 -2.87
CA LEU A 96 -4.81 -4.28 -2.45
C LEU A 96 -4.78 -4.13 -0.93
N SER A 97 -5.90 -4.40 -0.26
CA SER A 97 -5.96 -4.43 1.20
C SER A 97 -5.05 -5.53 1.77
N GLU A 98 -4.98 -6.70 1.15
CA GLU A 98 -4.03 -7.75 1.53
C GLU A 98 -2.57 -7.33 1.30
N VAL A 99 -2.26 -6.74 0.14
CA VAL A 99 -0.93 -6.18 -0.15
C VAL A 99 -0.53 -5.17 0.92
N MET A 100 -1.40 -4.21 1.22
CA MET A 100 -1.13 -3.16 2.19
C MET A 100 -0.98 -3.72 3.61
N ASN A 101 -1.80 -4.72 3.97
CA ASN A 101 -1.65 -5.39 5.25
C ASN A 101 -0.32 -6.15 5.37
N ILE A 102 0.21 -6.72 4.27
CA ILE A 102 1.56 -7.30 4.25
C ILE A 102 2.62 -6.19 4.41
N CYS A 103 2.46 -5.06 3.72
CA CYS A 103 3.34 -3.90 3.82
C CYS A 103 3.36 -3.25 5.22
N SER A 104 2.34 -3.45 6.06
CA SER A 104 2.33 -2.96 7.45
C SER A 104 3.58 -3.38 8.24
N ARG A 105 4.15 -4.55 7.92
CA ARG A 105 5.37 -5.08 8.54
C ARG A 105 6.61 -4.23 8.29
N LEU A 106 6.62 -3.40 7.24
CA LEU A 106 7.72 -2.47 6.95
C LEU A 106 7.87 -1.42 8.07
N PHE A 107 6.78 -1.10 8.76
CA PHE A 107 6.75 -0.10 9.83
C PHE A 107 6.89 -0.74 11.22
N MET A 108 7.32 -2.00 11.28
CA MET A 108 7.50 -2.74 12.52
C MET A 108 8.97 -3.08 12.77
N SER A 109 9.34 -3.16 14.04
CA SER A 109 10.64 -3.62 14.51
C SER A 109 10.46 -4.57 15.70
N GLY A 110 11.54 -5.20 16.17
CA GLY A 110 11.47 -6.11 17.34
C GLY A 110 10.95 -5.47 18.62
N ASN A 111 10.90 -4.13 18.69
CA ASN A 111 10.44 -3.37 19.85
C ASN A 111 9.16 -2.55 19.58
N SER A 112 8.52 -2.69 18.41
CA SER A 112 7.27 -2.00 18.11
C SER A 112 6.06 -2.93 18.25
N PRO A 113 4.89 -2.43 18.65
CA PRO A 113 3.62 -3.16 18.58
C PRO A 113 3.34 -3.70 17.18
N HIS A 114 2.46 -4.70 17.10
CA HIS A 114 1.98 -5.21 15.81
C HIS A 114 1.11 -4.16 15.13
N LEU A 115 1.27 -4.03 13.81
CA LEU A 115 0.44 -3.18 12.98
C LEU A 115 -0.41 -4.03 12.05
N ARG A 116 -1.66 -3.62 11.89
CA ARG A 116 -2.59 -4.19 10.91
C ARG A 116 -3.24 -3.08 10.11
N LEU A 117 -3.72 -3.41 8.92
CA LEU A 117 -4.57 -2.51 8.15
C LEU A 117 -5.89 -2.29 8.90
N ASP A 118 -6.27 -1.03 9.09
CA ASP A 118 -7.61 -0.63 9.51
C ASP A 118 -8.50 -0.46 8.29
N LYS A 119 -8.10 0.47 7.41
CA LYS A 119 -8.89 0.87 6.27
C LYS A 119 -8.03 1.23 5.07
N LEU A 120 -8.53 0.83 3.90
CA LEU A 120 -8.06 1.27 2.60
C LEU A 120 -9.06 2.31 2.06
N TYR A 121 -8.56 3.51 1.78
CA TYR A 121 -9.28 4.56 1.07
C TYR A 121 -8.92 4.45 -0.40
N ALA A 122 -9.82 3.84 -1.18
CA ALA A 122 -9.61 3.60 -2.62
C ALA A 122 -9.55 4.88 -3.46
N LYS A 123 -9.91 6.03 -2.88
CA LYS A 123 -9.76 7.35 -3.48
C LYS A 123 -9.69 8.42 -2.39
N LEU A 124 -8.61 9.19 -2.35
CA LEU A 124 -8.50 10.42 -1.56
C LEU A 124 -9.16 11.57 -2.33
N ALA A 125 -10.13 12.20 -1.69
CA ALA A 125 -10.96 13.30 -2.20
C ALA A 125 -10.89 14.51 -1.26
#